data_AF-A0A933N5P1-F1
#
_entry.id   AF-A0A933N5P1-F1
#
_cell.length_a   1.000
_cell.length_b   1.000
_cell.length_c   1.000
_cell.angle_alpha   90.00
_cell.angle_beta   90.00
_cell.angle_gamma   90.00
#
_symmetry.space_group_name_H-M   'P 1'
#
loop_
_entity.id
_entity.type
_entity.pdbx_description
1 polymer ?
#
loop_
_entity_poly.entity_id
_entity_poly.type
_entity_poly.pdbx_seq_one_letter_code
_entity_poly.pdbx_strand_id
1 'polypeptide(L)'
;MLLHRWLLMIALSSIACADDPDSSTLPDAGAESDATVEETVDFDARSRRAAIHAGGSFAISQAKAVTSAFIKEDPTIDPQKSAAENADAIAAQIQAATATTCPTLTLTHAASSATLTVSFPTSGCSVNDVTVSGQVAIQVTAMTGLVKVSFQFTALSVEGHVLEGTVEESTTNGTTYSTKVTSLVADGVTYDYEGTQTLDGDLRGVTLNGSGSSSKSGDTHPTTYSVATVHQKFGACYPDSGTMSLTSKEDVTVGRRTVTVTTTESVLFDANTPSDGTVDVTVTISGSSPVTKTVTLPAYGECPP
;
A
#
# COMPACT_ATOMS: atom_id res chain seq x y z
N MET A 1 -18.87 24.56 9.46
CA MET A 1 -19.88 24.17 8.44
C MET A 1 -19.14 24.03 7.11
N LEU A 2 -18.61 22.84 6.80
CA LEU A 2 -18.06 22.36 5.53
C LEU A 2 -17.07 21.23 5.86
N LEU A 3 -17.60 20.07 6.21
CA LEU A 3 -16.84 18.83 6.39
C LEU A 3 -17.87 17.72 6.20
N HIS A 4 -18.05 17.29 4.96
CA HIS A 4 -19.03 16.27 4.60
C HIS A 4 -18.50 15.43 3.45
N ARG A 5 -18.45 14.13 3.72
CA ARG A 5 -18.64 12.99 2.80
C ARG A 5 -17.51 12.72 1.82
N TRP A 6 -16.80 11.60 1.95
CA TRP A 6 -16.40 10.77 0.79
C TRP A 6 -16.34 9.27 1.13
N LEU A 7 -16.65 8.47 0.11
CA LEU A 7 -17.16 7.09 0.08
C LEU A 7 -16.43 6.36 -1.06
N LEU A 8 -16.12 5.07 -0.89
CA LEU A 8 -16.29 3.96 -1.86
C LEU A 8 -15.73 4.04 -3.32
N MET A 9 -15.20 2.87 -3.73
CA MET A 9 -15.20 2.27 -5.08
C MET A 9 -14.07 2.64 -6.05
N ILE A 10 -13.11 1.72 -6.21
CA ILE A 10 -12.73 1.14 -7.52
C ILE A 10 -12.48 -0.36 -7.34
N ALA A 11 -13.43 -1.18 -7.77
CA ALA A 11 -13.19 -2.56 -8.19
C ALA A 11 -13.60 -2.65 -9.67
N LEU A 12 -12.64 -3.00 -10.54
CA LEU A 12 -12.78 -3.86 -11.72
C LEU A 12 -11.62 -3.60 -12.69
N SER A 13 -10.77 -4.61 -12.85
CA SER A 13 -10.45 -5.12 -14.18
C SER A 13 -10.12 -6.60 -14.04
N SER A 14 -11.21 -7.40 -14.05
CA SER A 14 -11.20 -8.80 -14.40
C SER A 14 -10.65 -8.99 -15.81
N ILE A 15 -9.78 -9.99 -15.94
CA ILE A 15 -9.48 -10.68 -17.18
C ILE A 15 -10.80 -11.11 -17.83
N ALA A 16 -11.09 -10.55 -19.00
CA ALA A 16 -12.02 -11.10 -19.98
C ALA A 16 -11.54 -10.62 -21.35
N CYS A 17 -10.65 -11.39 -21.98
CA CYS A 17 -10.52 -11.35 -23.43
C CYS A 17 -11.84 -11.91 -23.97
N ALA A 18 -12.64 -11.04 -24.59
CA ALA A 18 -13.77 -11.49 -25.38
C ALA A 18 -13.24 -12.07 -26.70
N ASP A 19 -13.58 -13.32 -26.95
CA ASP A 19 -13.43 -14.00 -28.24
C ASP A 19 -14.21 -13.23 -29.32
N ASP A 20 -13.55 -12.99 -30.46
CA ASP A 20 -14.22 -12.66 -31.73
C ASP A 20 -14.07 -13.88 -32.65
N PRO A 21 -15.17 -14.51 -33.13
CA PRO A 21 -15.07 -15.68 -34.00
C PRO A 21 -15.00 -15.27 -35.47
N ASP A 22 -14.27 -16.11 -36.21
CA ASP A 22 -14.24 -16.23 -37.68
C ASP A 22 -13.54 -15.15 -38.51
N SER A 23 -12.32 -15.50 -38.94
CA SER A 23 -11.94 -15.32 -40.34
C SER A 23 -10.96 -16.41 -40.76
N SER A 24 -11.44 -17.30 -41.62
CA SER A 24 -10.69 -18.37 -42.25
C SER A 24 -9.93 -17.82 -43.46
N THR A 25 -8.61 -18.04 -43.54
CA THR A 25 -7.87 -18.23 -44.80
C THR A 25 -6.53 -18.95 -44.56
N LEU A 26 -6.06 -19.60 -45.62
CA LEU A 26 -5.15 -20.75 -45.73
C LEU A 26 -3.67 -20.52 -45.30
N PRO A 27 -2.88 -21.61 -45.13
CA PRO A 27 -1.50 -21.52 -44.63
C PRO A 27 -0.53 -21.09 -45.74
N ASP A 28 0.08 -19.92 -45.58
CA ASP A 28 1.28 -19.54 -46.31
C ASP A 28 2.51 -19.91 -45.48
N ALA A 29 3.33 -20.81 -45.99
CA ALA A 29 4.59 -21.21 -45.39
C ALA A 29 5.65 -20.18 -45.79
N GLY A 30 5.69 -19.05 -45.08
CA GLY A 30 6.58 -17.93 -45.40
C GLY A 30 7.08 -17.21 -44.17
N ALA A 31 8.41 -17.27 -43.98
CA ALA A 31 9.24 -16.48 -43.07
C ALA A 31 8.84 -16.50 -41.58
N GLU A 32 9.66 -17.17 -40.76
CA GLU A 32 9.72 -16.90 -39.32
C GLU A 32 10.11 -15.42 -39.16
N SER A 33 9.12 -14.53 -39.09
CA SER A 33 9.34 -13.15 -38.71
C SER A 33 9.83 -13.19 -37.27
N ASP A 34 11.04 -12.70 -37.05
CA ASP A 34 11.65 -12.49 -35.75
C ASP A 34 10.81 -11.41 -35.02
N ALA A 35 9.62 -11.80 -34.54
CA ALA A 35 8.73 -10.94 -33.80
C ALA A 35 9.46 -10.58 -32.52
N THR A 36 10.09 -9.40 -32.53
CA THR A 36 10.82 -8.89 -31.38
C THR A 36 9.82 -8.77 -30.24
N VAL A 37 10.24 -9.21 -29.05
CA VAL A 37 9.46 -9.20 -27.79
C VAL A 37 8.80 -7.84 -27.50
N GLU A 38 9.27 -6.76 -28.12
CA GLU A 38 8.71 -5.41 -28.02
C GLU A 38 7.30 -5.25 -28.60
N GLU A 39 6.88 -6.04 -29.60
CA GLU A 39 5.59 -5.83 -30.29
C GLU A 39 4.38 -6.38 -29.52
N THR A 40 4.61 -7.22 -28.50
CA THR A 40 3.54 -7.83 -27.69
C THR A 40 3.27 -7.11 -26.36
N VAL A 41 4.04 -6.07 -26.04
CA VAL A 41 3.92 -5.37 -24.75
C VAL A 41 3.13 -4.08 -24.90
N ASP A 42 1.90 -4.06 -24.38
CA ASP A 42 1.10 -2.85 -24.26
C ASP A 42 1.68 -1.93 -23.16
N PHE A 43 2.56 -1.02 -23.57
CA PHE A 43 3.18 -0.02 -22.70
C PHE A 43 2.15 0.91 -22.03
N ASP A 44 0.99 1.18 -22.63
CA ASP A 44 -0.03 2.06 -22.04
C ASP A 44 -0.81 1.36 -20.94
N ALA A 45 -1.13 0.07 -21.11
CA ALA A 45 -1.70 -0.75 -20.06
C ALA A 45 -0.72 -0.90 -18.88
N ARG A 46 0.57 -1.14 -19.17
CA ARG A 46 1.61 -1.26 -18.12
C ARG A 46 1.85 0.07 -17.39
N SER A 47 1.95 1.19 -18.10
CA SER A 47 2.14 2.49 -17.45
C SER A 47 0.94 2.89 -16.57
N ARG A 48 -0.29 2.58 -17.00
CA ARG A 48 -1.50 2.77 -16.17
C ARG A 48 -1.53 1.84 -14.97
N ARG A 49 -1.17 0.56 -15.16
CA ARG A 49 -1.04 -0.40 -14.07
C ARG A 49 0.01 0.04 -13.04
N ALA A 50 1.16 0.54 -13.48
CA ALA A 50 2.19 1.11 -12.63
C ALA A 50 1.66 2.29 -11.81
N ALA A 51 0.96 3.23 -12.45
CA ALA A 51 0.34 4.37 -11.77
C ALA A 51 -0.72 3.93 -10.74
N ILE A 52 -1.56 2.94 -11.11
CA ILE A 52 -2.55 2.34 -10.20
C ILE A 52 -1.86 1.62 -9.03
N HIS A 53 -0.78 0.89 -9.26
CA HIS A 53 -0.04 0.22 -8.18
C HIS A 53 0.79 1.19 -7.34
N ALA A 54 1.27 2.30 -7.91
CA ALA A 54 1.95 3.35 -7.16
C ALA A 54 0.97 4.06 -6.21
N GLY A 55 -0.25 4.33 -6.68
CA GLY A 55 -1.34 4.73 -5.81
C GLY A 55 -2.01 3.57 -5.03
N GLY A 56 -1.64 2.34 -5.36
CA GLY A 56 -2.26 1.08 -4.96
C GLY A 56 -1.27 0.11 -4.33
N SER A 57 -0.34 0.66 -3.54
CA SER A 57 0.19 0.02 -2.33
C SER A 57 -0.94 -0.27 -1.33
N PHE A 58 -2.11 -0.69 -1.82
CA PHE A 58 -3.45 -0.62 -1.23
C PHE A 58 -3.51 -1.37 0.09
N ALA A 59 -2.94 -2.58 0.18
CA ALA A 59 -2.91 -3.30 1.45
C ALA A 59 -2.03 -2.59 2.49
N ILE A 60 -0.89 -2.03 2.08
CA ILE A 60 0.01 -1.27 2.96
C ILE A 60 -0.58 0.09 3.30
N SER A 61 -1.23 0.76 2.35
CA SER A 61 -1.87 2.06 2.55
C SER A 61 -3.16 1.94 3.35
N GLN A 62 -3.92 0.84 3.23
CA GLN A 62 -5.07 0.51 4.07
C GLN A 62 -4.61 0.10 5.46
N ALA A 63 -3.59 -0.76 5.58
CA ALA A 63 -2.98 -1.07 6.87
C ALA A 63 -2.42 0.21 7.52
N LYS A 64 -1.81 1.11 6.74
CA LYS A 64 -1.38 2.43 7.20
C LYS A 64 -2.55 3.33 7.56
N ALA A 65 -3.64 3.38 6.78
CA ALA A 65 -4.81 4.19 7.08
C ALA A 65 -5.46 3.75 8.39
N VAL A 66 -5.56 2.44 8.59
CA VAL A 66 -6.05 1.83 9.83
C VAL A 66 -5.09 2.10 11.00
N THR A 67 -3.80 1.83 10.85
CA THR A 67 -2.82 2.05 11.94
C THR A 67 -2.63 3.53 12.26
N SER A 68 -2.61 4.42 11.27
CA SER A 68 -2.56 5.88 11.44
C SER A 68 -3.85 6.47 11.99
N ALA A 69 -4.99 5.80 11.82
CA ALA A 69 -6.22 6.17 12.49
C ALA A 69 -6.19 5.88 14.00
N PHE A 70 -5.43 4.85 14.41
CA PHE A 70 -5.29 4.49 15.82
C PHE A 70 -4.12 5.19 16.49
N ILE A 71 -3.02 5.33 15.76
CA ILE A 71 -1.80 6.00 16.15
C ILE A 71 -1.60 7.12 15.15
N LYS A 72 -2.26 8.25 15.38
CA LYS A 72 -2.02 9.46 14.58
C LYS A 72 -0.56 9.83 14.80
N GLU A 73 0.33 9.42 13.89
CA GLU A 73 1.79 9.58 13.87
C GLU A 73 2.30 10.37 15.08
N ASP A 74 2.39 9.65 16.21
CA ASP A 74 2.09 10.22 17.53
C ASP A 74 3.36 10.57 18.31
N PRO A 75 3.52 11.82 18.78
CA PRO A 75 4.53 12.18 19.78
C PRO A 75 4.36 11.49 21.16
N THR A 76 3.31 10.69 21.38
CA THR A 76 3.09 10.00 22.66
C THR A 76 3.90 8.72 22.84
N ILE A 77 4.35 8.08 21.74
CA ILE A 77 5.25 6.94 21.83
C ILE A 77 6.62 7.46 22.31
N ASP A 78 6.92 7.16 23.56
CA ASP A 78 8.11 7.63 24.25
C ASP A 78 9.03 6.43 24.56
N PRO A 79 10.20 6.33 23.92
CA PRO A 79 11.21 5.31 24.19
C PRO A 79 11.74 5.30 25.63
N GLN A 80 11.46 6.33 26.42
CA GLN A 80 11.80 6.42 27.85
C GLN A 80 10.70 5.85 28.76
N LYS A 81 9.49 5.60 28.24
CA LYS A 81 8.38 5.03 29.00
C LYS A 81 8.34 3.51 28.90
N SER A 82 7.69 2.88 29.88
CA SER A 82 7.42 1.45 29.84
C SER A 82 6.46 1.06 28.71
N ALA A 83 6.40 -0.23 28.39
CA ALA A 83 5.46 -0.74 27.39
C ALA A 83 3.99 -0.50 27.81
N ALA A 84 3.71 -0.60 29.11
CA ALA A 84 2.39 -0.36 29.67
C ALA A 84 1.96 1.11 29.55
N GLU A 85 2.84 2.06 29.89
CA GLU A 85 2.55 3.49 29.77
C GLU A 85 2.36 3.92 28.30
N ASN A 86 3.13 3.36 27.37
CA ASN A 86 2.93 3.56 25.94
C ASN A 86 1.60 2.95 25.47
N ALA A 87 1.22 1.77 25.98
CA ALA A 87 -0.07 1.14 25.67
C ALA A 87 -1.26 1.95 26.22
N ASP A 88 -1.16 2.49 27.45
CA ASP A 88 -2.16 3.38 28.04
C ASP A 88 -2.35 4.65 27.16
N ALA A 89 -1.25 5.22 26.65
CA ALA A 89 -1.28 6.38 25.74
C ALA A 89 -1.98 6.05 24.41
N ILE A 90 -1.63 4.93 23.78
CA ILE A 90 -2.29 4.43 22.56
C ILE A 90 -3.78 4.19 22.81
N ALA A 91 -4.14 3.57 23.94
CA ALA A 91 -5.53 3.32 24.30
C ALA A 91 -6.34 4.63 24.44
N ALA A 92 -5.79 5.64 25.12
CA ALA A 92 -6.41 6.94 25.26
C ALA A 92 -6.60 7.65 23.92
N GLN A 93 -5.63 7.54 23.02
CA GLN A 93 -5.69 8.10 21.68
C GLN A 93 -6.77 7.44 20.82
N ILE A 94 -6.84 6.11 20.81
CA ILE A 94 -7.88 5.35 20.10
C ILE A 94 -9.26 5.80 20.58
N GLN A 95 -9.47 5.86 21.91
CA GLN A 95 -10.74 6.32 22.48
C GLN A 95 -11.10 7.74 22.02
N ALA A 96 -10.13 8.67 22.02
CA ALA A 96 -10.35 10.05 21.60
C ALA A 96 -10.67 10.16 20.11
N ALA A 97 -9.96 9.41 19.25
CA ALA A 97 -10.15 9.43 17.81
C ALA A 97 -11.50 8.85 17.39
N THR A 98 -11.94 7.77 18.04
CA THR A 98 -13.13 7.02 17.61
C THR A 98 -14.41 7.46 18.32
N ALA A 99 -14.33 8.29 19.36
CA ALA A 99 -15.48 8.76 20.13
C ALA A 99 -16.60 9.38 19.26
N THR A 100 -16.24 10.00 18.13
CA THR A 100 -17.19 10.66 17.23
C THR A 100 -17.52 9.86 15.97
N THR A 101 -16.55 9.11 15.42
CA THR A 101 -16.71 8.44 14.12
C THR A 101 -17.13 6.97 14.25
N CYS A 102 -16.75 6.30 15.34
CA CYS A 102 -17.05 4.90 15.61
C CYS A 102 -17.41 4.68 17.09
N PRO A 103 -18.56 5.22 17.56
CA PRO A 103 -18.94 5.21 18.98
C PRO A 103 -19.25 3.80 19.52
N THR A 104 -19.49 2.83 18.63
CA THR A 104 -19.79 1.43 18.98
C THR A 104 -18.54 0.53 19.00
N LEU A 105 -17.36 1.11 18.78
CA LEU A 105 -16.08 0.43 18.98
C LEU A 105 -15.94 -0.04 20.43
N THR A 106 -15.45 -1.27 20.61
CA THR A 106 -15.06 -1.77 21.93
C THR A 106 -13.54 -1.81 22.02
N LEU A 107 -12.98 -1.02 22.93
CA LEU A 107 -11.57 -1.09 23.30
C LEU A 107 -11.43 -1.87 24.61
N THR A 108 -10.74 -3.01 24.56
CA THR A 108 -10.39 -3.79 25.74
C THR A 108 -8.92 -3.53 26.08
N HIS A 109 -8.68 -2.87 27.21
CA HIS A 109 -7.35 -2.59 27.72
C HIS A 109 -7.37 -2.62 29.25
N ALA A 110 -6.60 -3.52 29.86
CA ALA A 110 -6.43 -3.54 31.31
C ALA A 110 -5.39 -2.49 31.70
N ALA A 111 -5.64 -1.74 32.77
CA ALA A 111 -4.69 -0.74 33.26
C ALA A 111 -3.31 -1.37 33.49
N SER A 112 -2.27 -0.69 32.99
CA SER A 112 -0.88 -1.17 33.04
C SER A 112 -0.59 -2.46 32.25
N SER A 113 -1.47 -2.85 31.34
CA SER A 113 -1.20 -3.92 30.37
C SER A 113 -0.37 -3.39 29.20
N ALA A 114 0.50 -4.21 28.63
CA ALA A 114 1.19 -3.90 27.37
C ALA A 114 0.38 -4.32 26.14
N THR A 115 -0.83 -4.86 26.33
CA THR A 115 -1.71 -5.34 25.27
C THR A 115 -3.06 -4.64 25.31
N LEU A 116 -3.63 -4.42 24.14
CA LEU A 116 -4.98 -3.92 23.95
C LEU A 116 -5.63 -4.58 22.73
N THR A 117 -6.95 -4.65 22.74
CA THR A 117 -7.73 -5.23 21.64
C THR A 117 -8.80 -4.25 21.22
N VAL A 118 -8.85 -3.95 19.93
CA VAL A 118 -9.83 -3.08 19.32
C VAL A 118 -10.80 -3.94 18.53
N SER A 119 -12.07 -3.93 18.91
CA SER A 119 -13.14 -4.66 18.21
C SER A 119 -14.11 -3.68 17.57
N PHE A 120 -14.24 -3.78 16.26
CA PHE A 120 -15.18 -3.01 15.45
C PHE A 120 -16.50 -3.79 15.32
N PRO A 121 -17.65 -3.09 15.21
CA PRO A 121 -18.92 -3.73 14.90
C PRO A 121 -18.82 -4.55 13.61
N THR A 122 -19.48 -5.71 13.56
CA THR A 122 -19.55 -6.53 12.34
C THR A 122 -20.29 -5.83 11.20
N SER A 123 -21.16 -4.87 11.51
CA SER A 123 -21.79 -3.98 10.52
C SER A 123 -20.81 -2.98 9.88
N GLY A 124 -19.58 -2.92 10.39
CA GLY A 124 -18.63 -1.86 10.11
C GLY A 124 -18.90 -0.60 10.93
N CYS A 125 -17.87 0.23 11.02
CA CYS A 125 -17.98 1.63 11.43
C CYS A 125 -16.96 2.48 10.66
N SER A 126 -17.18 3.79 10.64
CA SER A 126 -16.28 4.70 9.94
C SER A 126 -15.14 5.15 10.86
N VAL A 127 -13.91 4.96 10.42
CA VAL A 127 -12.70 5.48 11.05
C VAL A 127 -11.93 6.26 9.99
N ASN A 128 -11.83 7.58 10.15
CA ASN A 128 -11.26 8.47 9.12
C ASN A 128 -11.85 8.22 7.72
N ASP A 129 -13.19 8.14 7.63
CA ASP A 129 -13.95 7.87 6.40
C ASP A 129 -13.74 6.48 5.77
N VAL A 130 -12.96 5.61 6.42
CA VAL A 130 -12.78 4.21 6.03
C VAL A 130 -13.71 3.32 6.84
N THR A 131 -14.46 2.47 6.17
CA THR A 131 -15.34 1.47 6.79
C THR A 131 -14.51 0.30 7.29
N VAL A 132 -14.46 0.13 8.60
CA VAL A 132 -13.68 -0.94 9.26
C VAL A 132 -14.62 -1.85 10.05
N SER A 133 -14.44 -3.17 9.93
CA SER A 133 -15.11 -4.19 10.76
C SER A 133 -14.12 -5.29 11.18
N GLY A 134 -14.42 -6.03 12.24
CA GLY A 134 -13.54 -7.11 12.75
C GLY A 134 -12.72 -6.70 13.96
N GLN A 135 -11.50 -7.22 14.11
CA GLN A 135 -10.69 -7.04 15.32
C GLN A 135 -9.19 -6.83 15.00
N VAL A 136 -8.56 -5.97 15.81
CA VAL A 136 -7.11 -5.77 15.85
C VAL A 136 -6.62 -6.03 17.26
N ALA A 137 -5.63 -6.92 17.40
CA ALA A 137 -4.87 -7.06 18.63
C ALA A 137 -3.59 -6.21 18.52
N ILE A 138 -3.33 -5.42 19.55
CA ILE A 138 -2.19 -4.51 19.61
C ILE A 138 -1.31 -4.93 20.79
N GLN A 139 -0.03 -5.15 20.53
CA GLN A 139 0.97 -5.46 21.54
C GLN A 139 2.09 -4.44 21.51
N VAL A 140 2.33 -3.81 22.66
CA VAL A 140 3.43 -2.89 22.85
C VAL A 140 4.56 -3.62 23.56
N THR A 141 5.77 -3.42 23.07
CA THR A 141 7.01 -3.89 23.71
C THR A 141 7.94 -2.71 23.84
N ALA A 142 8.60 -2.59 24.99
CA ALA A 142 9.57 -1.53 25.25
C ALA A 142 10.86 -2.15 25.77
N MET A 143 11.96 -1.75 25.17
CA MET A 143 13.33 -2.03 25.59
C MET A 143 14.05 -0.69 25.75
N THR A 144 15.22 -0.67 26.38
CA THR A 144 15.97 0.57 26.60
C THR A 144 16.19 1.33 25.29
N GLY A 145 15.51 2.46 25.13
CA GLY A 145 15.61 3.32 23.95
C GLY A 145 14.90 2.80 22.69
N LEU A 146 14.02 1.80 22.78
CA LEU A 146 13.25 1.27 21.66
C LEU A 146 11.85 0.87 22.09
N VAL A 147 10.83 1.41 21.43
CA VAL A 147 9.44 0.94 21.55
C VAL A 147 9.03 0.31 20.25
N LYS A 148 8.34 -0.83 20.32
CA LYS A 148 7.77 -1.55 19.19
C LYS A 148 6.30 -1.82 19.45
N VAL A 149 5.45 -1.50 18.49
CA VAL A 149 4.02 -1.76 18.47
C VAL A 149 3.72 -2.77 17.38
N SER A 150 3.14 -3.90 17.74
CA SER A 150 2.71 -4.94 16.81
C SER A 150 1.18 -4.92 16.72
N PHE A 151 0.68 -4.87 15.49
CA PHE A 151 -0.73 -4.96 15.14
C PHE A 151 -0.96 -6.30 14.48
N GLN A 152 -1.78 -7.13 15.10
CA GLN A 152 -2.22 -8.41 14.55
C GLN A 152 -3.66 -8.28 14.08
N PHE A 153 -3.86 -8.51 12.78
CA PHE A 153 -5.17 -8.51 12.15
C PHE A 153 -5.69 -9.94 12.08
N THR A 154 -6.88 -10.15 12.65
CA THR A 154 -7.61 -11.43 12.55
C THR A 154 -8.92 -11.14 11.84
N ALA A 155 -8.92 -11.28 10.52
CA ALA A 155 -10.03 -10.97 9.63
C ALA A 155 -10.56 -9.53 9.79
N LEU A 156 -9.66 -8.55 9.82
CA LEU A 156 -10.06 -7.14 9.83
C LEU A 156 -10.54 -6.76 8.43
N SER A 157 -11.81 -6.38 8.26
CA SER A 157 -12.30 -5.86 6.99
C SER A 157 -12.11 -4.36 6.90
N VAL A 158 -11.50 -3.89 5.83
CA VAL A 158 -11.29 -2.47 5.52
C VAL A 158 -11.86 -2.22 4.12
N GLU A 159 -12.92 -1.42 4.03
CA GLU A 159 -13.65 -1.19 2.77
C GLU A 159 -14.08 -2.51 2.08
N GLY A 160 -14.43 -3.53 2.86
CA GLY A 160 -14.82 -4.85 2.36
C GLY A 160 -13.67 -5.81 2.06
N HIS A 161 -12.42 -5.35 2.12
CA HIS A 161 -11.22 -6.18 1.93
C HIS A 161 -10.77 -6.77 3.26
N VAL A 162 -10.61 -8.09 3.33
CA VAL A 162 -10.19 -8.77 4.57
C VAL A 162 -8.67 -8.76 4.67
N LEU A 163 -8.18 -8.24 5.79
CA LEU A 163 -6.77 -8.20 6.17
C LEU A 163 -6.49 -9.23 7.27
N GLU A 164 -5.45 -10.04 7.05
CA GLU A 164 -4.94 -11.01 8.02
C GLU A 164 -3.42 -10.94 8.07
N GLY A 165 -2.82 -10.97 9.26
CA GLY A 165 -1.36 -10.95 9.41
C GLY A 165 -0.88 -9.91 10.41
N THR A 166 0.39 -9.55 10.33
CA THR A 166 1.04 -8.70 11.32
C THR A 166 1.76 -7.51 10.69
N VAL A 167 1.53 -6.34 11.26
CA VAL A 167 2.28 -5.11 11.00
C VAL A 167 2.98 -4.70 12.28
N GLU A 168 4.26 -4.36 12.19
CA GLU A 168 5.06 -3.92 13.33
C GLU A 168 5.64 -2.54 13.03
N GLU A 169 5.48 -1.63 13.96
CA GLU A 169 6.11 -0.32 13.95
C GLU A 169 7.09 -0.25 15.12
N SER A 170 8.24 0.39 14.94
CA SER A 170 9.19 0.57 16.04
C SER A 170 9.96 1.88 15.93
N THR A 171 10.27 2.50 17.06
CA THR A 171 10.97 3.78 17.09
C THR A 171 11.93 3.87 18.27
N THR A 172 13.04 4.59 18.05
CA THR A 172 14.03 4.92 19.08
C THR A 172 14.01 6.39 19.48
N ASN A 173 13.24 7.23 18.78
CA ASN A 173 13.27 8.68 18.92
C ASN A 173 11.88 9.36 18.80
N GLY A 174 10.82 8.62 18.49
CA GLY A 174 9.48 9.16 18.29
C GLY A 174 9.28 9.97 17.00
N THR A 175 10.28 10.02 16.11
CA THR A 175 10.21 10.76 14.83
C THR A 175 10.55 9.91 13.62
N THR A 176 11.25 8.80 13.83
CA THR A 176 11.58 7.80 12.80
C THR A 176 11.04 6.46 13.25
N TYR A 177 10.23 5.85 12.39
CA TYR A 177 9.59 4.57 12.63
C TYR A 177 10.08 3.56 11.62
N SER A 178 10.55 2.41 12.08
CA SER A 178 10.77 1.23 11.23
C SER A 178 9.49 0.42 11.16
N THR A 179 8.99 0.23 9.96
CA THR A 179 7.80 -0.55 9.65
C THR A 179 8.21 -1.90 9.11
N LYS A 180 7.60 -2.96 9.63
CA LYS A 180 7.75 -4.32 9.14
C LYS A 180 6.38 -4.96 8.99
N VAL A 181 6.04 -5.34 7.77
CA VAL A 181 4.85 -6.13 7.45
C VAL A 181 5.32 -7.55 7.16
N THR A 182 4.76 -8.53 7.86
CA THR A 182 5.07 -9.93 7.64
C THR A 182 3.80 -10.68 7.30
N SER A 183 3.76 -11.20 6.08
CA SER A 183 2.69 -12.06 5.56
C SER A 183 1.30 -11.47 5.76
N LEU A 184 1.14 -10.17 5.47
CA LEU A 184 -0.18 -9.53 5.45
C LEU A 184 -0.93 -10.03 4.23
N VAL A 185 -2.06 -10.70 4.42
CA VAL A 185 -2.91 -11.19 3.35
C VAL A 185 -4.07 -10.21 3.14
N ALA A 186 -4.25 -9.78 1.89
CA ALA A 186 -5.42 -9.04 1.44
C ALA A 186 -5.89 -9.60 0.10
N ASP A 187 -7.17 -9.98 -0.01
CA ASP A 187 -7.78 -10.56 -1.21
C ASP A 187 -7.00 -11.76 -1.81
N GLY A 188 -6.40 -12.58 -0.94
CA GLY A 188 -5.59 -13.74 -1.34
C GLY A 188 -4.19 -13.40 -1.87
N VAL A 189 -3.76 -12.14 -1.79
CA VAL A 189 -2.38 -11.70 -2.03
C VAL A 189 -1.67 -11.52 -0.70
N THR A 190 -0.52 -12.15 -0.54
CA THR A 190 0.38 -11.97 0.62
C THR A 190 1.35 -10.84 0.34
N TYR A 191 1.53 -9.95 1.30
CA TYR A 191 2.43 -8.80 1.27
C TYR A 191 3.47 -8.90 2.39
N ASP A 192 4.72 -8.64 2.04
CA ASP A 192 5.83 -8.47 2.97
C ASP A 192 6.50 -7.12 2.68
N TYR A 193 6.80 -6.34 3.72
CA TYR A 193 7.42 -5.03 3.56
C TYR A 193 8.34 -4.73 4.73
N GLU A 194 9.45 -4.06 4.45
CA GLU A 194 10.32 -3.50 5.46
C GLU A 194 10.77 -2.10 5.01
N GLY A 195 10.65 -1.13 5.91
CA GLY A 195 10.95 0.25 5.59
C GLY A 195 11.05 1.16 6.80
N THR A 196 11.22 2.44 6.53
CA THR A 196 11.27 3.52 7.50
C THR A 196 10.33 4.64 7.10
N GLN A 197 9.66 5.22 8.08
CA GLN A 197 8.88 6.44 7.99
C GLN A 197 9.56 7.50 8.84
N THR A 198 9.87 8.67 8.27
CA THR A 198 10.46 9.78 9.01
C THR A 198 9.51 10.95 8.97
N LEU A 199 9.04 11.40 10.14
CA LEU A 199 8.16 12.55 10.25
C LEU A 199 8.93 13.83 9.94
N ASP A 200 8.23 14.77 9.31
CA ASP A 200 8.75 16.12 9.12
C ASP A 200 8.98 16.81 10.47
N GLY A 201 9.93 17.75 10.51
CA GLY A 201 10.20 18.51 11.73
C GLY A 201 9.02 19.35 12.23
N ASP A 202 8.04 19.66 11.35
CA ASP A 202 6.80 20.35 11.69
C ASP A 202 5.59 19.41 11.84
N LEU A 203 5.81 18.10 11.71
CA LEU A 203 4.80 17.04 11.79
C LEU A 203 3.64 17.25 10.79
N ARG A 204 3.93 17.82 9.61
CA ARG A 204 2.94 18.01 8.54
C ARG A 204 3.11 17.07 7.36
N GLY A 205 4.08 16.17 7.42
CA GLY A 205 4.34 15.18 6.40
C GLY A 205 5.25 14.07 6.90
N VAL A 206 5.51 13.13 6.00
CA VAL A 206 6.28 11.94 6.26
C VAL A 206 7.08 11.55 5.02
N THR A 207 8.33 11.16 5.22
CA THR A 207 9.19 10.55 4.19
C THR A 207 9.25 9.04 4.39
N LEU A 208 8.93 8.29 3.34
CA LEU A 208 8.92 6.84 3.30
C LEU A 208 10.14 6.31 2.54
N ASN A 209 10.76 5.28 3.09
CA ASN A 209 11.75 4.44 2.41
C ASN A 209 11.45 2.98 2.71
N GLY A 210 11.76 2.07 1.80
CA GLY A 210 11.63 0.65 2.08
C GLY A 210 11.53 -0.21 0.83
N SER A 211 11.27 -1.48 1.05
CA SER A 211 11.05 -2.44 -0.02
C SER A 211 10.20 -3.59 0.46
N GLY A 212 9.58 -4.28 -0.47
CA GLY A 212 8.73 -5.42 -0.14
C GLY A 212 8.42 -6.28 -1.35
N SER A 213 7.53 -7.23 -1.12
CA SER A 213 7.00 -8.11 -2.15
C SER A 213 5.51 -8.36 -1.96
N SER A 214 4.87 -8.77 -3.05
CA SER A 214 3.51 -9.27 -3.07
C SER A 214 3.44 -10.53 -3.93
N SER A 215 2.73 -11.54 -3.45
CA SER A 215 2.53 -12.81 -4.17
C SER A 215 1.20 -13.45 -3.82
N LYS A 216 0.54 -14.04 -4.81
CA LYS A 216 -0.56 -14.99 -4.59
C LYS A 216 -0.02 -16.39 -4.31
N SER A 217 -0.86 -17.22 -3.72
CA SER A 217 -0.54 -18.64 -3.54
C SER A 217 -0.27 -19.30 -4.89
N GLY A 218 0.90 -19.93 -5.02
CA GLY A 218 1.33 -20.59 -6.25
C GLY A 218 2.08 -19.68 -7.24
N ASP A 219 2.21 -18.38 -6.97
CA ASP A 219 3.04 -17.50 -7.80
C ASP A 219 4.50 -17.94 -7.75
N THR A 220 5.09 -18.21 -8.91
CA THR A 220 6.51 -18.52 -9.05
C THR A 220 7.38 -17.26 -9.04
N HIS A 221 6.78 -16.11 -9.37
CA HIS A 221 7.44 -14.83 -9.53
C HIS A 221 6.74 -13.74 -8.70
N PRO A 222 7.11 -13.56 -7.42
CA PRO A 222 6.57 -12.47 -6.62
C PRO A 222 6.87 -11.12 -7.28
N THR A 223 5.91 -10.20 -7.22
CA THR A 223 6.17 -8.80 -7.59
C THR A 223 6.91 -8.15 -6.42
N THR A 224 8.00 -7.46 -6.71
CA THR A 224 8.77 -6.71 -5.70
C THR A 224 8.52 -5.23 -5.87
N TYR A 225 8.58 -4.47 -4.79
CA TYR A 225 8.47 -3.02 -4.81
C TYR A 225 9.55 -2.38 -3.94
N SER A 226 9.94 -1.17 -4.31
CA SER A 226 10.86 -0.34 -3.55
C SER A 226 10.34 1.09 -3.52
N VAL A 227 10.55 1.74 -2.38
CA VAL A 227 10.13 3.11 -2.09
C VAL A 227 11.40 3.85 -1.69
N ALA A 228 11.73 4.90 -2.42
CA ALA A 228 12.91 5.72 -2.20
C ALA A 228 12.47 7.16 -1.97
N THR A 229 12.62 7.61 -0.72
CA THR A 229 12.37 8.98 -0.26
C THR A 229 11.02 9.54 -0.72
N VAL A 230 9.97 8.73 -0.71
CA VAL A 230 8.63 9.18 -1.09
C VAL A 230 8.09 10.05 0.03
N HIS A 231 7.94 11.34 -0.22
CA HIS A 231 7.45 12.29 0.76
C HIS A 231 5.98 12.62 0.51
N GLN A 232 5.17 12.57 1.56
CA GLN A 232 3.77 12.90 1.52
C GLN A 232 3.42 13.87 2.65
N LYS A 233 2.88 15.04 2.27
CA LYS A 233 2.24 15.95 3.23
C LYS A 233 0.91 15.37 3.71
N PHE A 234 0.61 15.50 4.99
CA PHE A 234 -0.70 15.10 5.51
C PHE A 234 -1.81 15.96 4.91
N GLY A 235 -2.85 15.29 4.44
CA GLY A 235 -3.97 15.92 3.73
C GLY A 235 -3.67 16.25 2.26
N ALA A 236 -2.47 15.98 1.75
CA ALA A 236 -2.20 16.05 0.31
C ALA A 236 -2.65 14.76 -0.39
N CYS A 237 -3.14 14.95 -1.62
CA CYS A 237 -3.66 13.90 -2.49
C CYS A 237 -2.59 12.91 -2.94
N TYR A 238 -1.41 13.45 -3.26
CA TYR A 238 -0.31 12.71 -3.84
C TYR A 238 0.98 13.04 -3.10
N PRO A 239 1.97 12.13 -3.15
CA PRO A 239 3.33 12.47 -2.78
C PRO A 239 3.85 13.66 -3.59
N ASP A 240 4.73 14.45 -2.99
CA ASP A 240 5.31 15.64 -3.59
C ASP A 240 6.81 15.49 -3.93
N SER A 241 7.36 14.30 -3.67
CA SER A 241 8.71 13.92 -4.11
C SER A 241 8.95 12.42 -3.89
N GLY A 242 9.99 11.91 -4.55
CA GLY A 242 10.52 10.56 -4.36
C GLY A 242 10.19 9.62 -5.50
N THR A 243 10.53 8.35 -5.33
CA THR A 243 10.35 7.34 -6.38
C THR A 243 9.81 6.05 -5.80
N MET A 244 8.87 5.45 -6.52
CA MET A 244 8.42 4.09 -6.26
C MET A 244 8.73 3.22 -7.48
N SER A 245 9.34 2.07 -7.28
CA SER A 245 9.60 1.11 -8.36
C SER A 245 8.96 -0.23 -8.06
N LEU A 246 8.29 -0.81 -9.06
CA LEU A 246 7.76 -2.16 -9.05
C LEU A 246 8.55 -3.02 -10.03
N THR A 247 8.94 -4.22 -9.63
CA THR A 247 9.59 -5.18 -10.51
C THR A 247 8.81 -6.49 -10.50
N SER A 248 8.35 -6.89 -11.69
CA SER A 248 7.62 -8.13 -11.93
C SER A 248 8.39 -9.01 -12.91
N LYS A 249 8.18 -10.32 -12.81
CA LYS A 249 8.73 -11.28 -13.77
C LYS A 249 7.60 -12.13 -14.33
N GLU A 250 7.71 -12.46 -15.60
CA GLU A 250 6.71 -13.25 -16.33
C GLU A 250 7.43 -14.22 -17.25
N ASP A 251 7.00 -15.48 -17.27
CA ASP A 251 7.54 -16.49 -18.16
C ASP A 251 6.78 -16.45 -19.50
N VAL A 252 7.45 -15.99 -20.56
CA VAL A 252 6.90 -15.89 -21.91
C VAL A 252 7.41 -17.06 -22.74
N THR A 253 6.50 -17.79 -23.38
CA THR A 253 6.88 -18.88 -24.29
C THR A 253 6.96 -18.36 -25.73
N VAL A 254 8.16 -18.40 -26.30
CA VAL A 254 8.43 -18.03 -27.69
C VAL A 254 8.82 -19.30 -28.46
N GLY A 255 7.91 -19.78 -29.30
CA GLY A 255 8.05 -21.07 -29.97
C GLY A 255 8.12 -22.24 -28.97
N ARG A 256 9.28 -22.89 -28.85
CA ARG A 256 9.52 -24.02 -27.92
C ARG A 256 10.34 -23.64 -26.69
N ARG A 257 10.66 -22.36 -26.50
CA ARG A 257 11.49 -21.88 -25.38
C ARG A 257 10.66 -21.00 -24.45
N THR A 258 10.76 -21.24 -23.15
CA THR A 258 10.24 -20.34 -22.13
C THR A 258 11.36 -19.42 -21.68
N VAL A 259 11.10 -18.11 -21.69
CA VAL A 259 12.03 -17.06 -21.29
C VAL A 259 11.38 -16.23 -20.20
N THR A 260 12.07 -16.01 -19.09
CA THR A 260 11.61 -15.11 -18.04
C THR A 260 11.93 -13.66 -18.43
N VAL A 261 10.88 -12.86 -18.64
CA VAL A 261 10.98 -11.43 -18.91
C VAL A 261 10.85 -10.68 -17.58
N THR A 262 11.77 -9.75 -17.33
CA THR A 262 11.67 -8.86 -16.15
C THR A 262 11.19 -7.49 -16.61
N THR A 263 10.15 -6.97 -15.96
CA THR A 263 9.64 -5.62 -16.17
C THR A 263 9.79 -4.81 -14.89
N THR A 264 10.46 -3.67 -14.98
CA THR A 264 10.56 -2.67 -13.91
C THR A 264 9.80 -1.42 -14.30
N GLU A 265 8.86 -1.01 -13.46
CA GLU A 265 8.05 0.19 -13.61
C GLU A 265 8.45 1.15 -12.49
N SER A 266 8.93 2.36 -12.82
CA SER A 266 9.33 3.36 -11.84
C SER A 266 8.49 4.61 -11.98
N VAL A 267 7.87 5.05 -10.88
CA VAL A 267 7.02 6.24 -10.78
C VAL A 267 7.78 7.31 -10.03
N LEU A 268 7.99 8.46 -10.68
CA LEU A 268 8.60 9.64 -10.09
C LEU A 268 7.51 10.59 -9.63
N PHE A 269 7.56 10.93 -8.33
CA PHE A 269 6.79 12.02 -7.75
C PHE A 269 7.68 13.26 -7.70
N ASP A 270 7.12 14.40 -8.07
CA ASP A 270 7.80 15.68 -7.98
C ASP A 270 6.94 16.72 -7.25
N ALA A 271 7.49 17.93 -7.09
CA ALA A 271 6.82 18.99 -6.34
C ALA A 271 5.50 19.47 -7.00
N ASN A 272 5.28 19.16 -8.28
CA ASN A 272 4.10 19.52 -9.03
C ASN A 272 3.03 18.43 -8.99
N THR A 273 3.40 17.17 -8.77
CA THR A 273 2.47 16.02 -8.68
C THR A 273 1.23 16.29 -7.82
N PRO A 274 1.30 16.93 -6.62
CA PRO A 274 0.10 17.25 -5.85
C PRO A 274 -0.85 18.24 -6.52
N SER A 275 -0.33 19.11 -7.39
CA SER A 275 -1.07 20.19 -8.04
C SER A 275 -1.58 19.84 -9.43
N ASP A 276 -0.87 18.99 -10.16
CA ASP A 276 -1.22 18.57 -11.52
C ASP A 276 -1.73 17.13 -11.60
N GLY A 277 -1.63 16.35 -10.51
CA GLY A 277 -2.06 14.96 -10.50
C GLY A 277 -1.33 14.09 -11.52
N THR A 278 -0.12 14.45 -11.94
CA THR A 278 0.67 13.70 -12.93
C THR A 278 1.98 13.18 -12.37
N VAL A 279 2.44 12.07 -12.93
CA VAL A 279 3.73 11.43 -12.61
C VAL A 279 4.41 10.94 -13.87
N ASP A 280 5.74 10.92 -13.85
CA ASP A 280 6.50 10.23 -14.88
C ASP A 280 6.69 8.76 -14.52
N VAL A 281 6.24 7.88 -15.42
CA VAL A 281 6.38 6.43 -15.31
C VAL A 281 7.41 5.96 -16.32
N THR A 282 8.50 5.37 -15.83
CA THR A 282 9.52 4.73 -16.67
C THR A 282 9.37 3.22 -16.62
N VAL A 283 9.11 2.60 -17.76
CA VAL A 283 8.99 1.15 -17.93
C VAL A 283 10.28 0.63 -18.58
N THR A 284 10.95 -0.31 -17.92
CA THR A 284 12.14 -1.00 -18.41
C THR A 284 11.85 -2.48 -18.53
N ILE A 285 12.06 -3.03 -19.73
CA ILE A 285 11.93 -4.45 -20.02
C ILE A 285 13.34 -4.99 -20.26
N SER A 286 13.66 -6.15 -19.68
CA SER A 286 14.97 -6.79 -19.83
C SER A 286 15.33 -6.98 -21.31
N GLY A 287 16.38 -6.29 -21.78
CA GLY A 287 16.84 -6.36 -23.17
C GLY A 287 16.37 -5.22 -24.08
N SER A 288 15.55 -4.30 -23.57
CA SER A 288 15.01 -3.15 -24.32
C SER A 288 15.47 -1.82 -23.73
N SER A 289 15.33 -0.74 -24.52
CA SER A 289 15.53 0.61 -24.01
C SER A 289 14.37 1.04 -23.11
N PRO A 290 14.62 1.76 -21.99
CA PRO A 290 13.54 2.28 -21.15
C PRO A 290 12.60 3.22 -21.90
N VAL A 291 11.32 3.17 -21.58
CA VAL A 291 10.28 4.08 -22.11
C VAL A 291 9.69 4.87 -20.96
N THR A 292 9.72 6.20 -21.05
CA THR A 292 9.11 7.10 -20.06
C THR A 292 7.85 7.72 -20.61
N LYS A 293 6.78 7.73 -19.81
CA LYS A 293 5.51 8.38 -20.12
C LYS A 293 5.01 9.16 -18.91
N THR A 294 4.52 10.37 -19.15
CA THR A 294 3.75 11.11 -18.15
C THR A 294 2.34 10.54 -18.09
N VAL A 295 1.89 10.17 -16.89
CA VAL A 295 0.59 9.56 -16.64
C VAL A 295 -0.18 10.42 -15.65
N THR A 296 -1.43 10.72 -15.98
CA THR A 296 -2.37 11.31 -15.03
C THR A 296 -2.75 10.26 -14.00
N LEU A 297 -2.45 10.54 -12.73
CA LEU A 297 -2.90 9.74 -11.62
C LEU A 297 -4.44 9.80 -11.54
N PRO A 298 -5.08 8.68 -11.18
CA PRO A 298 -6.52 8.69 -10.99
C PRO A 298 -6.86 9.66 -9.86
N ALA A 299 -7.87 10.50 -10.06
CA ALA A 299 -8.35 11.38 -9.00
C ALA A 299 -8.67 10.56 -7.73
N TYR A 300 -7.89 10.77 -6.66
CA TYR A 300 -8.18 10.20 -5.35
C TYR A 300 -9.16 11.13 -4.62
N GLY A 301 -10.46 10.85 -4.69
CA GLY A 301 -11.48 11.70 -4.06
C GLY A 301 -11.71 13.02 -4.82
N GLU A 302 -11.77 14.17 -4.13
CA GLU A 302 -11.93 15.52 -4.73
C GLU A 302 -10.63 16.15 -5.24
N CYS A 303 -9.57 15.37 -5.35
CA CYS A 303 -8.29 15.88 -5.85
C CYS A 303 -8.42 16.24 -7.34
N PRO A 304 -8.06 17.46 -7.76
CA PRO A 304 -8.09 17.82 -9.17
C PRO A 304 -7.08 16.95 -9.95
N PRO A 305 -7.43 16.53 -11.19
CA PRO A 305 -6.50 15.90 -12.14
C PRO A 305 -5.66 16.94 -12.91
#